data_AF-A0A3R9PK63-F1
#
_entry.id   AF-A0A3R9PK63-F1
#
_cell.length_a   1.000
_cell.length_b   1.000
_cell.length_c   1.000
_cell.angle_alpha   90.00
_cell.angle_beta   90.00
_cell.angle_gamma   90.00
#
_symmetry.space_group_name_H-M   'P 1'
#
loop_
_entity.id
_entity.type
_entity.pdbx_description
1 polymer ?
#
loop_
_entity_poly.entity_id
_entity_poly.type
_entity_poly.pdbx_seq_one_letter_code
_entity_poly.pdbx_strand_id
1 'polypeptide(L)'
;MPHKKPFITSLPNSLCARISAPVFNISVFVLGLTVVVSAYFLKRIVSSRIFLISLILCGIGAMGVGVFPENFGALHSIVSFITFFFGAISAIASYEVQKPPLYYFAVILGLTSLVALVLFAMDVDLGLGLGWHGTHGSLPAAFLDHGIWRISNERIKTSYV
;
A
#
# COMPACT_ATOMS: atom_id res chain seq x y z
N MET A 1 -7.71 14.94 -32.60
CA MET A 1 -6.43 15.48 -32.09
C MET A 1 -6.34 15.12 -30.61
N PRO A 2 -5.32 14.36 -30.15
CA PRO A 2 -5.21 14.02 -28.73
C PRO A 2 -4.82 15.27 -27.93
N HIS A 3 -5.65 15.65 -26.96
CA HIS A 3 -5.37 16.69 -25.98
C HIS A 3 -4.17 16.25 -25.12
N LYS A 4 -2.94 16.53 -25.56
CA LYS A 4 -1.76 16.47 -24.68
C LYS A 4 -2.00 17.51 -23.60
N LYS A 5 -2.16 17.08 -22.34
CA LYS A 5 -2.16 18.02 -21.22
C LYS A 5 -0.86 18.83 -21.29
N PRO A 6 -0.92 20.17 -21.25
CA PRO A 6 0.26 21.00 -21.45
C PRO A 6 1.30 20.67 -20.38
N PHE A 7 2.57 20.54 -20.78
CA PHE A 7 3.73 20.23 -19.91
C PHE A 7 3.78 21.08 -18.62
N ILE A 8 3.21 22.30 -18.69
CA ILE A 8 3.11 23.28 -17.62
C ILE A 8 2.17 22.85 -16.48
N THR A 9 1.14 22.02 -16.74
CA THR A 9 0.24 21.51 -15.68
C THR A 9 0.76 20.24 -15.01
N SER A 10 1.72 19.53 -15.62
CA SER A 10 2.39 18.36 -15.02
C SER A 10 3.64 18.72 -14.21
N LEU A 11 4.25 19.88 -14.46
CA LEU A 11 5.46 20.34 -13.78
C LEU A 11 5.29 20.50 -12.25
N PRO A 12 4.21 21.14 -11.74
CA PRO A 12 3.99 21.28 -10.30
C PRO A 12 3.73 19.91 -9.64
N ASN A 13 2.92 19.07 -10.27
CA ASN A 13 2.53 17.77 -9.73
C ASN A 13 3.73 16.80 -9.65
N SER A 14 4.61 16.83 -10.64
CA SER A 14 5.83 16.00 -10.66
C SER A 14 6.88 16.45 -9.64
N LEU A 15 6.95 17.76 -9.34
CA LEU A 15 7.77 18.28 -8.25
C LEU A 15 7.23 17.86 -6.88
N CYS A 16 5.91 17.97 -6.66
CA CYS A 16 5.27 17.52 -5.43
C CYS A 16 5.54 16.03 -5.16
N ALA A 17 5.34 15.17 -6.17
CA ALA A 17 5.58 13.73 -6.05
C ALA A 17 7.06 13.39 -5.78
N ARG A 18 8.01 14.09 -6.42
CA ARG A 18 9.45 13.89 -6.20
C ARG A 18 9.91 14.25 -4.78
N ILE A 19 9.25 15.21 -4.14
CA ILE A 19 9.61 15.68 -2.80
C ILE A 19 8.85 14.89 -1.73
N SER A 20 7.59 14.53 -1.98
CA SER A 20 6.77 13.79 -1.01
C SER A 20 7.21 12.32 -0.86
N ALA A 21 7.62 11.66 -1.95
CA ALA A 21 7.98 10.25 -1.91
C ALA A 21 9.14 9.92 -0.94
N PRO A 22 10.28 10.64 -0.94
CA PRO A 22 11.35 10.40 0.03
C PRO A 22 10.92 10.66 1.48
N VAL A 23 10.14 11.70 1.72
CA VAL A 23 9.64 12.05 3.07
C VAL A 23 8.73 10.94 3.60
N PHE A 24 7.86 10.39 2.75
CA PHE A 24 7.02 9.25 3.09
C PHE A 24 7.86 7.99 3.39
N ASN A 25 8.81 7.65 2.54
CA ASN A 25 9.63 6.44 2.75
C ASN A 25 10.44 6.50 4.05
N ILE A 26 11.04 7.66 4.35
CA ILE A 26 11.79 7.87 5.59
C ILE A 26 10.85 7.80 6.80
N SER A 27 9.67 8.40 6.73
CA SER A 27 8.73 8.37 7.86
C SER A 27 8.22 6.96 8.13
N VAL A 28 7.94 6.17 7.09
CA VAL A 28 7.53 4.76 7.21
C VAL A 28 8.67 3.89 7.77
N PHE A 29 9.91 4.15 7.37
CA PHE A 29 11.07 3.47 7.95
C PHE A 29 11.21 3.78 9.45
N VAL A 30 11.13 5.05 9.83
CA VAL A 30 11.20 5.50 11.23
C VAL A 30 10.04 4.93 12.04
N LEU A 31 8.83 4.87 11.47
CA LEU A 31 7.67 4.21 12.07
C LEU A 31 7.97 2.74 12.37
N GLY A 32 8.49 1.98 11.39
CA GLY A 32 8.85 0.59 11.60
C GLY A 32 9.91 0.40 12.70
N LEU A 33 10.95 1.25 12.70
CA LEU A 33 11.99 1.22 13.72
C LEU A 33 11.42 1.46 15.13
N THR A 34 10.60 2.50 15.28
CA THR A 34 9.96 2.83 16.57
C THR A 34 9.00 1.75 17.04
N VAL A 35 8.30 1.06 16.14
CA VAL A 35 7.47 -0.10 16.47
C VAL A 35 8.31 -1.26 17.01
N VAL A 36 9.43 -1.60 16.36
CA VAL A 36 10.35 -2.66 16.85
C VAL A 36 10.92 -2.31 18.22
N VAL A 37 11.35 -1.05 18.41
CA VAL A 37 11.84 -0.55 19.70
C VAL A 37 10.74 -0.64 20.76
N SER A 38 9.51 -0.26 20.43
CA SER A 38 8.37 -0.36 21.34
C SER A 38 8.10 -1.81 21.75
N ALA A 39 8.13 -2.75 20.79
CA ALA A 39 7.97 -4.18 21.07
C ALA A 39 9.04 -4.71 22.04
N TYR A 40 10.29 -4.24 21.91
CA TYR A 40 11.38 -4.59 22.82
C TYR A 40 11.09 -4.15 24.27
N PHE A 41 10.56 -2.94 24.47
CA PHE A 41 10.16 -2.47 25.80
C PHE A 41 8.93 -3.21 26.32
N LEU A 42 7.92 -3.44 25.47
CA LEU A 42 6.68 -4.13 25.85
C LEU A 42 6.91 -5.59 26.25
N LYS A 43 7.97 -6.24 25.76
CA LYS A 43 8.35 -7.60 26.17
C LYS A 43 8.49 -7.77 27.69
N ARG A 44 8.79 -6.70 28.44
CA ARG A 44 8.91 -6.75 29.90
C ARG A 44 7.57 -6.74 30.64
N ILE A 45 6.51 -6.28 29.99
CA ILE A 45 5.19 -6.03 30.59
C ILE A 45 4.15 -7.03 30.05
N VAL A 46 4.25 -7.36 28.76
CA VAL A 46 3.29 -8.19 28.03
C VAL A 46 3.83 -9.62 27.92
N SER A 47 3.04 -10.60 28.38
CA SER A 47 3.37 -12.02 28.26
C SER A 47 2.94 -12.62 26.91
N SER A 48 2.04 -11.95 26.19
CA SER A 48 1.51 -12.42 24.92
C SER A 48 2.58 -12.46 23.82
N ARG A 49 3.04 -13.67 23.52
CA ARG A 49 4.03 -13.90 22.46
C ARG A 49 3.48 -13.59 21.07
N ILE A 50 2.19 -13.88 20.83
CA ILE A 50 1.55 -13.62 19.53
C ILE A 50 1.54 -12.13 19.23
N PHE A 51 1.16 -11.31 20.20
CA PHE A 51 1.18 -9.85 20.07
C PHE A 51 2.60 -9.33 19.78
N LEU A 52 3.59 -9.74 20.58
CA LEU A 52 4.97 -9.24 20.42
C LEU A 52 5.61 -9.67 19.10
N ILE A 53 5.43 -10.92 18.68
CA ILE A 53 5.98 -11.43 17.42
C ILE A 53 5.33 -10.71 16.25
N SER A 54 4.00 -10.56 16.26
CA SER A 54 3.28 -9.84 15.20
C SER A 54 3.69 -8.38 15.13
N LEU A 55 3.89 -7.72 16.28
CA LEU A 55 4.33 -6.33 16.36
C LEU A 55 5.76 -6.15 15.80
N ILE A 56 6.68 -7.06 16.11
CA ILE A 56 8.05 -7.06 15.56
C ILE A 56 8.02 -7.29 14.04
N LEU A 57 7.25 -8.27 13.56
CA LEU A 57 7.12 -8.56 12.13
C LEU A 57 6.49 -7.40 11.37
N CYS A 58 5.47 -6.75 11.95
CA CYS A 58 4.89 -5.51 11.43
C CYS A 58 5.94 -4.39 11.32
N GLY A 59 6.72 -4.16 12.37
CA GLY A 59 7.79 -3.15 12.37
C GLY A 59 8.89 -3.43 11.35
N ILE A 60 9.35 -4.68 11.23
CA ILE A 60 10.32 -5.10 10.21
C ILE A 60 9.73 -4.92 8.80
N GLY A 61 8.46 -5.29 8.61
CA GLY A 61 7.74 -5.05 7.36
C GLY A 61 7.72 -3.57 6.99
N ALA A 62 7.34 -2.69 7.94
CA ALA A 62 7.29 -1.25 7.72
C ALA A 62 8.66 -0.66 7.39
N MET A 63 9.73 -1.12 8.05
CA MET A 63 11.10 -0.78 7.65
C MET A 63 11.38 -1.22 6.21
N GLY A 64 10.95 -2.43 5.83
CA GLY A 64 11.01 -2.93 4.46
C GLY A 64 10.27 -2.04 3.46
N VAL A 65 9.07 -1.56 3.78
CA VAL A 65 8.29 -0.64 2.94
C VAL A 65 9.05 0.68 2.71
N GLY A 66 9.69 1.22 3.74
CA GLY A 66 10.50 2.43 3.63
C GLY A 66 11.79 2.24 2.80
N VAL A 67 12.40 1.05 2.85
CA VAL A 67 13.60 0.70 2.06
C VAL A 67 13.25 0.35 0.60
N PHE A 68 12.12 -0.32 0.38
CA PHE A 68 11.62 -0.74 -0.92
C PHE A 68 10.36 0.05 -1.28
N PRO A 69 10.52 1.29 -1.79
CA PRO A 69 9.41 2.08 -2.28
C PRO A 69 8.65 1.42 -3.44
N GLU A 70 7.52 2.01 -3.80
CA GLU A 70 6.59 1.53 -4.82
C GLU A 70 7.26 1.17 -6.16
N ASN A 71 8.35 1.85 -6.52
CA ASN A 71 9.12 1.57 -7.73
C ASN A 71 9.79 0.19 -7.77
N PHE A 72 9.90 -0.51 -6.63
CA PHE A 72 10.41 -1.88 -6.55
C PHE A 72 9.36 -2.95 -6.87
N GLY A 73 8.11 -2.57 -7.18
CA GLY A 73 7.06 -3.46 -7.67
C GLY A 73 6.78 -4.62 -6.73
N ALA A 74 7.09 -5.85 -7.16
CA ALA A 74 6.81 -7.07 -6.40
C ALA A 74 7.42 -7.09 -4.98
N LEU A 75 8.63 -6.54 -4.80
CA LEU A 75 9.24 -6.48 -3.47
C LEU A 75 8.45 -5.59 -2.53
N HIS A 76 7.98 -4.43 -3.02
CA HIS A 76 7.13 -3.52 -2.26
C HIS A 76 5.83 -4.21 -1.86
N SER A 77 5.17 -4.93 -2.77
CA SER A 77 3.94 -5.67 -2.48
C SER A 77 4.14 -6.72 -1.37
N ILE A 78 5.25 -7.46 -1.38
CA ILE A 78 5.54 -8.48 -0.37
C ILE A 78 5.75 -7.83 1.01
N VAL A 79 6.58 -6.79 1.11
CA VAL A 79 6.86 -6.14 2.40
C VAL A 79 5.63 -5.37 2.92
N SER A 80 4.84 -4.77 2.03
CA SER A 80 3.56 -4.16 2.38
C SER A 80 2.56 -5.19 2.89
N PHE A 81 2.43 -6.35 2.22
CA PHE A 81 1.58 -7.44 2.68
C PHE A 81 1.96 -7.91 4.09
N ILE A 82 3.25 -8.14 4.35
CA ILE A 82 3.76 -8.51 5.68
C ILE A 82 3.37 -7.44 6.70
N THR A 83 3.58 -6.17 6.39
CA THR A 83 3.27 -5.04 7.28
C THR A 83 1.80 -5.01 7.65
N PHE A 84 0.90 -5.03 6.67
CA PHE A 84 -0.54 -4.92 6.91
C PHE A 84 -1.13 -6.18 7.56
N PHE A 85 -0.68 -7.37 7.15
CA PHE A 85 -1.17 -8.62 7.71
C PHE A 85 -0.79 -8.77 9.19
N PHE A 86 0.50 -8.64 9.52
CA PHE A 86 0.95 -8.74 10.91
C PHE A 86 0.52 -7.53 11.74
N GLY A 87 0.39 -6.34 11.14
CA GLY A 87 -0.19 -5.18 11.78
C GLY A 87 -1.64 -5.41 12.22
N ALA A 88 -2.46 -6.00 11.36
CA ALA A 88 -3.85 -6.34 11.69
C ALA A 88 -3.95 -7.41 12.79
N ILE A 89 -3.14 -8.46 12.72
CA ILE A 89 -3.06 -9.47 13.79
C ILE A 89 -2.61 -8.83 15.11
N SER A 90 -1.61 -7.95 15.07
CA SER A 90 -1.15 -7.23 16.26
C SER A 90 -2.22 -6.31 16.85
N ALA A 91 -3.04 -5.67 16.01
CA ALA A 91 -4.15 -4.83 16.46
C ALA A 91 -5.23 -5.66 17.16
N ILE A 92 -5.59 -6.82 16.60
CA ILE A 92 -6.53 -7.75 17.24
C ILE A 92 -5.92 -8.25 18.56
N ALA A 93 -4.71 -8.80 18.55
CA ALA A 93 -4.04 -9.34 19.73
C ALA A 93 -3.79 -8.31 20.85
N SER A 94 -3.92 -7.01 20.57
CA SER A 94 -3.81 -5.95 21.58
C SER A 94 -4.93 -5.98 22.64
N TYR A 95 -6.00 -6.76 22.43
CA TYR A 95 -7.06 -6.92 23.44
C TYR A 95 -6.55 -7.47 24.77
N GLU A 96 -5.46 -8.23 24.76
CA GLU A 96 -4.85 -8.78 25.98
C GLU A 96 -4.09 -7.73 26.79
N VAL A 97 -3.79 -6.57 26.18
CA VAL A 97 -2.95 -5.52 26.75
C VAL A 97 -3.77 -4.27 27.09
N GLN A 98 -4.78 -3.95 26.28
CA GLN A 98 -5.56 -2.72 26.42
C GLN A 98 -6.80 -2.90 27.31
N LYS A 99 -7.08 -1.89 28.14
CA LYS A 99 -8.33 -1.81 28.91
C LYS A 99 -9.47 -1.28 28.04
N PRO A 100 -10.74 -1.64 28.31
CA PRO A 100 -11.88 -0.98 27.67
C PRO A 100 -11.84 0.54 27.92
N PRO A 101 -12.21 1.38 26.92
CA PRO A 101 -12.84 1.01 25.64
C PRO A 101 -11.86 0.76 24.48
N LEU A 102 -10.55 0.96 24.68
CA LEU A 102 -9.56 0.97 23.59
C LEU A 102 -9.46 -0.36 22.85
N TYR A 103 -9.62 -1.48 23.56
CA TYR A 103 -9.52 -2.79 22.92
C TYR A 103 -10.62 -3.03 21.87
N TYR A 104 -11.82 -2.47 22.04
CA TYR A 104 -12.89 -2.59 21.04
C TYR A 104 -12.48 -1.88 19.74
N PHE A 105 -11.93 -0.67 19.84
CA PHE A 105 -11.43 0.06 18.69
C PHE A 105 -10.29 -0.70 18.00
N ALA A 106 -9.34 -1.25 18.76
CA ALA A 106 -8.22 -1.97 18.19
C ALA A 106 -8.65 -3.24 17.44
N VAL A 107 -9.61 -4.01 17.99
CA VAL A 107 -10.17 -5.19 17.32
C VAL A 107 -10.93 -4.81 16.06
N ILE A 108 -11.78 -3.78 16.12
CA ILE A 108 -12.55 -3.30 14.95
C ILE A 108 -11.58 -2.86 13.85
N LEU A 109 -10.58 -2.04 14.16
CA LEU A 109 -9.59 -1.57 13.20
C LEU A 109 -8.78 -2.72 12.60
N GLY A 110 -8.40 -3.72 13.41
CA GLY A 110 -7.70 -4.92 12.93
C GLY A 110 -8.55 -5.75 11.97
N LEU A 111 -9.83 -5.97 12.29
CA LEU A 111 -10.76 -6.68 11.42
C LEU A 111 -11.00 -5.92 10.11
N THR A 112 -11.24 -4.61 10.18
CA THR A 112 -11.39 -3.76 8.99
C THR A 112 -10.14 -3.82 8.12
N SER A 113 -8.95 -3.81 8.72
CA SER A 113 -7.69 -3.95 7.99
C SER A 113 -7.55 -5.31 7.29
N LEU A 114 -8.00 -6.41 7.91
CA LEU A 114 -8.01 -7.73 7.25
C LEU A 114 -8.98 -7.78 6.09
N VAL A 115 -10.20 -7.24 6.28
CA VAL A 115 -11.20 -7.16 5.20
C VAL A 115 -10.65 -6.35 4.03
N ALA A 116 -10.05 -5.19 4.31
CA ALA A 116 -9.43 -4.36 3.28
C ALA A 116 -8.28 -5.10 2.55
N LEU A 117 -7.46 -5.86 3.28
CA LEU A 117 -6.37 -6.64 2.68
C LEU A 117 -6.91 -7.76 1.77
N VAL A 118 -8.00 -8.43 2.16
CA VAL A 118 -8.66 -9.44 1.33
C VAL A 118 -9.28 -8.80 0.07
N LEU A 119 -9.99 -7.68 0.22
CA LEU A 119 -10.55 -6.95 -0.93
C LEU A 119 -9.46 -6.51 -1.90
N PHE A 120 -8.34 -5.99 -1.38
CA PHE A 120 -7.18 -5.62 -2.16
C PHE A 120 -6.56 -6.83 -2.89
N ALA A 121 -6.40 -7.96 -2.20
CA ALA A 121 -5.88 -9.19 -2.80
C ALA A 121 -6.81 -9.77 -3.89
N MET A 122 -8.12 -9.52 -3.78
CA MET A 122 -9.13 -9.95 -4.74
C MET A 122 -9.37 -8.94 -5.88
N ASP A 123 -8.68 -7.79 -5.87
CA ASP A 123 -8.88 -6.69 -6.83
C ASP A 123 -10.35 -6.21 -6.86
N VAL A 124 -11.04 -6.27 -5.71
CA VAL A 124 -12.45 -5.87 -5.58
C VAL A 124 -12.53 -4.41 -5.16
N ASP A 125 -12.74 -3.55 -6.15
CA ASP A 125 -13.10 -2.16 -5.92
C ASP A 125 -14.60 -2.05 -5.60
N LEU A 126 -14.94 -1.57 -4.41
CA LEU A 126 -16.33 -1.32 -3.98
C LEU A 126 -16.97 -0.11 -4.69
N GLY A 127 -16.47 0.28 -5.86
CA GLY A 127 -16.93 1.47 -6.60
C GLY A 127 -16.60 2.80 -5.91
N LEU A 128 -15.75 2.78 -4.89
CA LEU A 128 -15.32 3.98 -4.15
C LEU A 128 -14.38 4.89 -4.97
N GLY A 129 -13.88 4.37 -6.10
CA GLY A 129 -12.90 5.03 -6.97
C GLY A 129 -11.54 5.12 -6.27
N LEU A 130 -10.47 4.79 -6.99
CA LEU A 130 -9.07 4.81 -6.55
C LEU A 130 -8.52 3.48 -5.96
N GLY A 131 -8.76 2.36 -6.64
CA GLY A 131 -7.72 1.35 -6.80
C GLY A 131 -6.78 1.85 -7.90
N TRP A 132 -5.56 2.27 -7.57
CA TRP A 132 -4.60 2.76 -8.57
C TRP A 132 -4.13 1.64 -9.54
N HIS A 133 -4.60 0.41 -9.35
CA HIS A 133 -4.44 -0.66 -10.32
C HIS A 133 -5.06 -0.24 -11.64
N GLY A 134 -4.17 0.06 -12.59
CA GLY A 134 -4.53 0.32 -13.97
C GLY A 134 -5.47 -0.78 -14.45
N THR A 135 -6.68 -0.37 -14.79
CA THR A 135 -7.64 -1.10 -15.60
C THR A 135 -7.02 -1.37 -16.96
N HIS A 136 -6.13 -2.35 -17.03
CA HIS A 136 -5.93 -3.11 -18.25
C HIS A 136 -7.09 -4.10 -18.36
N GLY A 137 -8.24 -3.59 -18.83
CA GLY A 137 -9.27 -4.42 -19.44
C GLY A 137 -10.57 -4.61 -18.66
N SER A 138 -11.31 -3.54 -18.40
CA SER A 138 -12.79 -3.61 -18.29
C SER A 138 -13.44 -2.23 -18.34
N LEU A 139 -13.03 -1.40 -19.30
CA LEU A 139 -14.05 -0.56 -19.94
C LEU A 139 -14.99 -1.52 -20.67
N PRO A 140 -16.31 -1.47 -20.49
CA PRO A 140 -17.21 -2.24 -21.34
C PRO A 140 -16.84 -1.92 -22.79
N ALA A 141 -16.50 -2.96 -23.54
CA ALA A 141 -16.07 -2.92 -24.94
C ALA A 141 -17.13 -2.34 -25.90
N ALA A 142 -18.17 -1.70 -25.38
CA ALA A 142 -19.21 -1.01 -26.12
C ALA A 142 -18.92 0.48 -26.41
N PHE A 143 -17.81 1.06 -25.91
CA PHE A 143 -17.54 2.50 -26.06
C PHE A 143 -16.24 2.89 -26.78
N LEU A 144 -15.43 1.93 -27.27
CA LEU A 144 -14.15 2.23 -27.95
C LEU A 144 -13.86 1.35 -29.18
N ASP A 145 -14.88 0.80 -29.86
CA ASP A 145 -14.67 0.29 -31.22
C ASP A 145 -14.89 1.41 -32.24
N HIS A 146 -13.89 2.27 -32.45
CA HIS A 146 -13.57 2.79 -33.77
C HIS A 146 -12.11 3.28 -33.84
N GLY A 147 -11.23 2.40 -34.32
CA GLY A 147 -10.04 2.77 -35.11
C GLY A 147 -8.75 3.20 -34.40
N ILE A 148 -8.73 3.45 -33.07
CA ILE A 148 -7.54 4.03 -32.42
C ILE A 148 -6.46 2.99 -32.05
N TRP A 149 -6.85 1.76 -31.69
CA TRP A 149 -5.89 0.76 -31.20
C TRP A 149 -4.94 0.22 -32.29
N ARG A 150 -5.40 0.16 -33.55
CA ARG A 150 -4.64 -0.39 -34.67
C ARG A 150 -3.48 0.51 -35.14
N ILE A 151 -3.59 1.83 -34.97
CA ILE A 151 -2.58 2.80 -35.42
C ILE A 151 -1.41 2.94 -34.42
N SER A 152 -1.67 2.63 -33.14
CA SER A 152 -0.66 2.63 -32.07
C SER A 152 0.41 1.56 -32.30
N ASN A 153 -0.01 0.35 -32.68
CA ASN A 153 0.88 -0.80 -32.77
C ASN A 153 1.81 -0.76 -34.01
N GLU A 154 1.41 -0.08 -35.09
CA GLU A 154 2.25 0.05 -36.30
C GLU A 154 3.35 1.12 -36.18
N ARG A 155 3.15 2.16 -35.35
CA ARG A 155 4.17 3.19 -35.11
C ARG A 155 5.30 2.74 -34.18
N ILE A 156 5.05 1.75 -33.32
CA ILE A 156 6.09 1.19 -32.44
C ILE A 156 7.08 0.33 -33.22
N LYS A 157 6.63 -0.36 -34.27
CA LYS A 157 7.51 -1.20 -35.11
C LYS A 157 8.46 -0.41 -36.03
N THR A 158 8.12 0.83 -36.38
CA THR A 158 8.90 1.67 -37.31
C THR A 158 9.92 2.58 -36.64
N SER A 159 10.02 2.58 -35.30
CA SER A 159 10.99 3.42 -34.57
C SER A 159 12.25 2.66 -34.11
N TYR A 160 12.40 1.38 -34.50
CA TYR A 160 13.56 0.53 -34.20
C TYR A 160 14.20 -0.07 -35.46
N VAL A 161 14.19 0.66 -36.58
CA VAL A 161 15.01 0.40 -37.78
C VAL A 161 15.56 1.72 -38.29
#